data_AF-A0A7C3CRX9-F1
#
_entry.id   AF-A0A7C3CRX9-F1
#
_cell.length_a   1.000
_cell.length_b   1.000
_cell.length_c   1.000
_cell.angle_alpha   90.00
_cell.angle_beta   90.00
_cell.angle_gamma   90.00
#
_symmetry.space_group_name_H-M   'P 1'
#
loop_
_entity.id
_entity.type
_entity.pdbx_description
1 polymer ?
#
loop_
_entity_poly.entity_id
_entity_poly.type
_entity_poly.pdbx_seq_one_letter_code
_entity_poly.pdbx_strand_id
1 'polypeptide(L)' 'MAEEHQATIINRLKSIEGHVRGIQRMVSEDAYCIDIINQVLAVQR' A
#
# COMPACT_ATOMS: atom_id res chain seq x y z
N MET A 1 -14.16 -22.54 7.33
CA MET A 1 -14.67 -21.15 7.47
C MET A 1 -13.60 -20.19 8.03
N ALA A 2 -12.88 -20.53 9.10
CA ALA A 2 -11.81 -19.66 9.63
C ALA A 2 -10.63 -19.42 8.65
N GLU A 3 -10.25 -20.44 7.87
CA GLU A 3 -9.14 -20.34 6.90
C GLU A 3 -9.43 -19.37 5.73
N GLU A 4 -10.68 -19.27 5.28
CA GLU A 4 -11.08 -18.38 4.16
C GLU A 4 -11.01 -16.89 4.57
N HIS A 5 -11.36 -16.59 5.82
CA HIS A 5 -11.24 -15.25 6.37
C HIS A 5 -9.78 -14.81 6.49
N GLN A 6 -8.92 -15.71 6.97
CA GLN A 6 -7.48 -15.47 7.05
C GLN A 6 -6.86 -15.25 5.67
N ALA A 7 -7.23 -16.05 4.67
CA ALA A 7 -6.76 -15.89 3.30
C ALA A 7 -7.15 -14.52 2.71
N THR A 8 -8.37 -14.05 2.98
CA THR A 8 -8.84 -12.73 2.54
C THR A 8 -8.04 -11.59 3.18
N ILE A 9 -7.78 -11.67 4.48
CA ILE A 9 -6.97 -10.68 5.20
C ILE A 9 -5.54 -10.65 4.63
N ILE A 10 -4.92 -11.83 4.43
CA ILE A 10 -3.58 -11.93 3.84
C ILE A 10 -3.53 -11.28 2.45
N ASN A 11 -4.56 -11.49 1.62
CA ASN A 11 -4.61 -10.86 0.30
C ASN A 11 -4.69 -9.33 0.37
N ARG A 12 -5.45 -8.78 1.33
CA ARG A 12 -5.48 -7.31 1.57
C ARG A 12 -4.12 -6.79 2.01
N LEU A 13 -3.44 -7.49 2.91
CA LEU A 13 -2.10 -7.12 3.36
C LEU A 13 -1.08 -7.13 2.22
N LYS A 14 -1.15 -8.09 1.29
CA LYS A 14 -0.30 -8.13 0.09
C LYS A 14 -0.53 -6.92 -0.83
N SER A 15 -1.78 -6.49 -0.99
CA SER A 15 -2.10 -5.28 -1.77
C SER A 15 -1.52 -4.03 -1.13
N ILE A 16 -1.69 -3.88 0.19
CA ILE A 16 -1.12 -2.77 0.97
C ILE A 16 0.40 -2.74 0.83
N GLU A 17 1.07 -3.90 0.97
CA GLU A 17 2.52 -4.02 0.81
C GLU A 17 2.98 -3.61 -0.60
N GLY A 18 2.23 -4.00 -1.64
CA GLY A 18 2.47 -3.56 -3.02
C GLY A 18 2.38 -2.04 -3.19
N HIS A 19 1.39 -1.42 -2.56
CA HIS A 19 1.20 0.03 -2.59
C HIS A 19 2.33 0.77 -1.86
N VAL A 20 2.73 0.30 -0.69
CA VAL A 20 3.88 0.83 0.07
C VAL A 20 5.17 0.74 -0.74
N ARG A 21 5.42 -0.37 -1.44
CA ARG A 21 6.54 -0.49 -2.38
C ARG A 21 6.47 0.54 -3.52
N GLY A 22 5.27 0.88 -3.98
CA GLY A 22 5.07 1.96 -4.96
C GLY A 22 5.50 3.32 -4.42
N ILE A 23 5.09 3.65 -3.20
CA ILE A 23 5.47 4.89 -2.53
C ILE A 23 6.99 4.98 -2.34
N GLN A 24 7.66 3.87 -1.99
CA GLN A 24 9.12 3.83 -1.90
C GLN A 24 9.82 4.16 -3.23
N ARG A 25 9.27 3.70 -4.37
CA ARG A 25 9.79 4.06 -5.70
C ARG A 25 9.59 5.55 -5.98
N MET A 26 8.41 6.10 -5.68
CA MET A 26 8.15 7.54 -5.83
C MET A 26 9.16 8.39 -5.06
N VAL A 27 9.49 8.01 -3.83
CA VAL A 27 10.54 8.68 -3.04
C VAL A 27 11.91 8.56 -3.71
N SER A 28 12.25 7.38 -4.22
CA SER A 28 13.53 7.13 -4.90
C SER A 28 13.66 7.89 -6.22
N GLU A 29 12.54 8.18 -6.86
CA GLU A 29 12.43 8.93 -8.13
C GLU A 29 12.25 10.44 -7.91
N ASP A 30 12.38 10.93 -6.67
CA ASP A 30 12.19 12.33 -6.28
C ASP A 30 10.84 12.91 -6.73
N ALA A 31 9.79 12.08 -6.66
CA ALA A 31 8.44 12.49 -6.99
C ALA A 31 7.94 13.61 -6.05
N TYR A 32 7.01 14.41 -6.55
CA TYR A 32 6.53 15.57 -5.81
C TYR A 32 5.92 15.19 -4.45
N CYS A 33 6.32 15.90 -3.40
CA CYS A 33 5.95 15.58 -2.02
C CYS A 33 4.43 15.46 -1.81
N ILE A 34 3.62 16.29 -2.47
CA ILE A 34 2.16 16.24 -2.34
C ILE A 34 1.60 14.94 -2.92
N ASP A 35 2.16 14.45 -4.02
CA ASP A 35 1.74 13.19 -4.63
C ASP A 35 2.09 12.01 -3.72
N ILE A 36 3.27 12.04 -3.10
CA ILE A 36 3.68 11.05 -2.08
C ILE A 36 2.71 11.05 -0.90
N ILE A 37 2.36 12.22 -0.35
CA ILE A 37 1.41 12.35 0.76
C ILE A 37 0.04 11.78 0.36
N ASN A 38 -0.45 12.10 -0.83
CA ASN A 38 -1.72 11.57 -1.33
C ASN A 38 -1.71 10.04 -1.41
N GLN A 39 -0.61 9.43 -1.87
CA GLN A 39 -0.48 7.98 -1.91
C GLN A 39 -0.40 7.34 -0.53
N VAL A 40 0.29 7.96 0.43
CA VAL A 40 0.31 7.50 1.83
C VAL A 40 -1.10 7.53 2.42
N LEU A 41 -1.87 8.58 2.17
CA LEU A 41 -3.26 8.69 2.62
C LEU A 41 -4.17 7.65 1.96
N ALA A 42 -3.90 7.26 0.71
CA ALA A 42 -4.65 6.20 0.03
C ALA A 42 -4.44 4.82 0.67
N VAL A 43 -3.27 4.57 1.28
CA VAL A 43 -2.99 3.32 2.01
C VAL A 43 -3.71 3.27 3.37
N GLN A 44 -3.91 4.43 4.00
CA GLN A 44 -4.56 4.52 5.32
C GLN A 44 -6.09 4.40 5.27
N ARG A 45 -6.72 4.62 4.11
CA ARG A 45 -8.17 4.58 3.92
C ARG A 45 -8.64 3.21 3.45
#